data_AF-A0A1H9WTV1-F1
#
_entry.id   AF-A0A1H9WTV1-F1
#
_cell.length_a   1.000
_cell.length_b   1.000
_cell.length_c   1.000
_cell.angle_alpha   90.00
_cell.angle_beta   90.00
_cell.angle_gamma   90.00
#
_symmetry.space_group_name_H-M   'P 1'
#
loop_
_entity.id
_entity.type
_entity.pdbx_description
1 polymer ?
#
loop_
_entity_poly.entity_id
_entity_poly.type
_entity_poly.pdbx_seq_one_letter_code
_entity_poly.pdbx_strand_id
1 'polypeptide(L)'
;MTVLDTTPPAPPPPGVPHAPPPPGVPQAGPPRYRPERPALVLAGQMLAILGAVLLCFVAQLTLLGGLKHERDQNSAYDAFRTDLAKATAPVTGLDGGRLLDSGTPVAILEIPRLRLQEVVLEGTSARTLKSGPGHVRNTPLPGQSGTSQIFGRKAAYGGPFAEIDKLRQGDEIVLTTGQGEHRYLVQGVRRANDKERTAPTGEGRLTLATADGSYFLPTDIIRVDARLVSEVQDKTRQLPSFAVPDNERAMVGDRSALVPIALWTLILAAAAVAAVYVRHRVGRWQTWVIGVPVIGAVSLTLADQAAALLPNLM
;
A
#
# COMPACT_ATOMS: atom_id res chain seq x y z
N MET A 1 -52.10 -59.99 -56.71
CA MET A 1 -52.21 -58.85 -57.65
C MET A 1 -53.16 -57.85 -57.02
N THR A 2 -52.63 -56.81 -56.39
CA THR A 2 -53.41 -55.73 -55.78
C THR A 2 -52.81 -54.44 -56.31
N VAL A 3 -53.62 -53.73 -57.10
CA VAL A 3 -53.23 -52.59 -57.92
C VAL A 3 -53.00 -51.37 -57.00
N LEU A 4 -51.82 -50.75 -57.13
CA LEU A 4 -51.47 -49.47 -56.53
C LEU A 4 -52.31 -48.38 -57.19
N ASP A 5 -53.21 -47.78 -56.42
CA ASP A 5 -53.99 -46.61 -56.83
C ASP A 5 -53.10 -45.36 -56.68
N THR A 6 -52.53 -44.88 -57.77
CA THR A 6 -51.71 -43.66 -57.82
C THR A 6 -52.59 -42.47 -58.18
N THR A 7 -53.13 -41.80 -57.17
CA THR A 7 -53.78 -40.49 -57.37
C THR A 7 -52.68 -39.44 -57.63
N PRO A 8 -52.74 -38.66 -58.72
CA PRO A 8 -51.74 -37.62 -58.98
C PRO A 8 -51.88 -36.44 -58.00
N PRO A 9 -50.77 -35.77 -57.62
CA PRO A 9 -50.81 -34.62 -56.73
C PRO A 9 -51.52 -33.43 -57.39
N ALA A 10 -52.33 -32.72 -56.59
CA ALA A 10 -53.07 -31.53 -57.03
C ALA A 10 -52.11 -30.43 -57.55
N PRO A 11 -52.50 -29.68 -58.61
CA PRO A 11 -51.69 -28.57 -59.10
C PRO A 11 -51.59 -27.45 -58.06
N PRO A 12 -50.45 -26.75 -57.96
CA PRO A 12 -50.30 -25.62 -57.05
C PRO A 12 -51.30 -24.51 -57.41
N PRO A 13 -51.84 -23.77 -56.42
CA PRO A 13 -52.73 -22.66 -56.69
C PRO A 13 -52.03 -21.60 -57.56
N PRO A 14 -52.78 -20.91 -58.44
CA PRO A 14 -52.21 -19.86 -59.30
C PRO A 14 -51.53 -18.80 -58.43
N GLY A 15 -50.29 -18.46 -58.80
CA GLY A 15 -49.47 -17.48 -58.10
C GLY A 15 -50.22 -16.16 -57.94
N VAL A 16 -50.28 -15.66 -56.71
CA VAL A 16 -50.78 -14.33 -56.42
C VAL A 16 -49.94 -13.34 -57.24
N PRO A 17 -50.54 -12.45 -58.05
CA PRO A 17 -49.78 -11.40 -58.71
C PRO A 17 -49.03 -10.60 -57.64
N HIS A 18 -47.70 -10.62 -57.68
CA HIS A 18 -46.91 -9.69 -56.89
C HIS A 18 -47.28 -8.29 -57.34
N ALA A 19 -48.08 -7.59 -56.52
CA ALA A 19 -48.32 -6.17 -56.73
C ALA A 19 -46.95 -5.46 -56.77
N PRO A 20 -46.68 -4.62 -57.78
CA PRO A 20 -45.46 -3.82 -57.77
C PRO A 20 -45.46 -2.97 -56.50
N PRO A 21 -44.31 -2.85 -55.80
CA PRO A 21 -44.24 -2.03 -54.60
C PRO A 21 -44.70 -0.61 -54.91
N PRO A 22 -45.43 0.05 -53.99
CA PRO A 22 -45.94 1.40 -54.22
C PRO A 22 -44.80 2.34 -54.64
N PRO A 23 -44.97 3.16 -55.69
CA PRO A 23 -43.93 4.09 -56.12
C PRO A 23 -43.67 5.09 -54.99
N GLY A 24 -42.47 5.06 -54.42
CA GLY A 24 -42.04 6.06 -53.45
C GLY A 24 -41.71 5.55 -52.04
N VAL A 25 -41.75 4.23 -51.77
CA VAL A 25 -41.10 3.73 -50.55
C VAL A 25 -39.59 3.79 -50.76
N PRO A 26 -38.85 4.63 -50.01
CA PRO A 26 -37.39 4.62 -50.10
C PRO A 26 -36.93 3.23 -49.70
N GLN A 27 -36.28 2.50 -50.63
CA GLN A 27 -35.59 1.27 -50.24
C GLN A 27 -34.60 1.66 -49.14
N ALA A 28 -34.76 1.08 -47.95
CA ALA A 28 -33.78 1.25 -46.89
C ALA A 28 -32.45 0.75 -47.44
N GLY A 29 -31.55 1.69 -47.76
CA GLY A 29 -30.22 1.34 -48.25
C GLY A 29 -29.54 0.38 -47.27
N PRO A 30 -28.62 -0.48 -47.74
CA PRO A 30 -27.91 -1.41 -46.86
C PRO A 30 -27.38 -0.64 -45.65
N PRO A 31 -27.47 -1.20 -44.42
CA PRO A 31 -27.06 -0.49 -43.22
C PRO A 31 -25.65 0.02 -43.45
N ARG A 32 -25.48 1.35 -43.40
CA ARG A 32 -24.17 1.98 -43.57
C ARG A 32 -23.29 1.43 -42.46
N TYR A 33 -22.43 0.47 -42.79
CA TYR A 33 -21.41 -0.04 -41.88
C TYR A 33 -20.52 1.15 -41.54
N ARG A 34 -20.75 1.78 -40.38
CA ARG A 34 -19.83 2.78 -39.86
C ARG A 34 -18.51 2.03 -39.67
N PRO A 35 -17.43 2.38 -40.39
CA PRO A 35 -16.15 1.77 -40.11
C PRO A 35 -15.84 2.11 -38.65
N GLU A 36 -15.85 1.10 -37.78
CA GLU A 36 -15.33 1.25 -36.43
C GLU A 36 -13.92 1.81 -36.60
N ARG A 37 -13.67 3.03 -36.13
CA ARG A 37 -12.33 3.62 -36.20
C ARG A 37 -11.50 2.84 -35.18
N PRO A 38 -10.67 1.86 -35.59
CA PRO A 38 -10.04 0.92 -34.65
C PRO A 38 -9.11 1.67 -33.68
N ALA A 39 -8.54 2.80 -34.13
CA ALA A 39 -7.75 3.71 -33.33
C ALA A 39 -8.52 4.31 -32.13
N LEU A 40 -9.79 4.68 -32.29
CA LEU A 40 -10.62 5.24 -31.21
C LEU A 40 -11.00 4.17 -30.18
N VAL A 41 -11.27 2.94 -30.64
CA VAL A 41 -11.56 1.80 -29.75
C VAL A 41 -10.32 1.44 -28.94
N LEU A 42 -9.15 1.40 -29.58
CA LEU A 42 -7.88 1.13 -28.91
C LEU A 42 -7.53 2.22 -27.88
N ALA A 43 -7.69 3.50 -28.25
CA ALA A 43 -7.46 4.62 -27.33
C ALA A 43 -8.40 4.57 -26.12
N GLY A 44 -9.69 4.25 -26.34
CA GLY A 44 -10.66 4.07 -25.26
C GLY A 44 -10.29 2.92 -24.31
N GLN A 45 -9.78 1.81 -24.84
CA GLN A 45 -9.33 0.67 -24.03
C GLN A 45 -8.09 1.02 -23.20
N MET A 46 -7.11 1.72 -23.79
CA MET A 46 -5.92 2.17 -23.06
C MET A 46 -6.29 3.11 -21.92
N LEU A 47 -7.20 4.06 -22.16
CA LEU A 47 -7.67 4.98 -21.15
C LEU A 47 -8.44 4.26 -20.03
N ALA A 48 -9.26 3.26 -20.37
CA ALA A 48 -9.98 2.45 -19.39
C ALA A 48 -9.04 1.61 -18.51
N ILE A 49 -8.00 1.01 -19.10
CA ILE A 49 -6.97 0.28 -18.35
C ILE A 49 -6.21 1.23 -17.42
N LEU A 50 -5.79 2.39 -17.93
CA LEU A 50 -5.12 3.40 -17.11
C LEU A 50 -6.01 3.86 -15.95
N GLY A 51 -7.28 4.15 -16.21
CA GLY A 51 -8.25 4.52 -15.18
C GLY A 51 -8.43 3.41 -14.12
N ALA A 52 -8.50 2.15 -14.54
CA ALA A 52 -8.59 1.01 -13.62
C ALA A 52 -7.33 0.86 -12.76
N VAL A 53 -6.13 1.03 -13.34
CA VAL A 53 -4.86 0.99 -12.61
C VAL A 53 -4.80 2.11 -11.56
N LEU A 54 -5.19 3.33 -11.93
CA LEU A 54 -5.25 4.46 -11.01
C LEU A 54 -6.25 4.21 -9.87
N LEU A 55 -7.41 3.63 -10.17
CA LEU A 55 -8.40 3.27 -9.16
C LEU A 55 -7.87 2.18 -8.21
N CYS A 56 -7.21 1.16 -8.75
CA CYS A 56 -6.50 0.14 -7.97
C CYS A 56 -5.42 0.76 -7.09
N PHE A 57 -4.70 1.77 -7.57
CA PHE A 57 -3.69 2.48 -6.78
C PHE A 57 -4.31 3.24 -5.60
N VAL A 58 -5.40 3.97 -5.83
CA VAL A 58 -6.13 4.67 -4.76
C VAL A 58 -6.70 3.68 -3.74
N ALA A 59 -7.29 2.57 -4.22
CA ALA A 59 -7.80 1.50 -3.37
C ALA A 59 -6.67 0.82 -2.56
N GLN A 60 -5.48 0.70 -3.15
CA GLN A 60 -4.30 0.14 -2.50
C GLN A 60 -3.78 1.04 -1.37
N LEU A 61 -3.75 2.35 -1.56
CA LEU A 61 -3.32 3.29 -0.52
C LEU A 61 -4.30 3.39 0.66
N THR A 62 -5.59 3.30 0.38
CA THR A 62 -6.65 3.55 1.36
C THR A 62 -7.16 2.25 1.99
N LEU A 63 -7.96 1.49 1.23
CA LEU A 63 -8.69 0.32 1.73
C LEU A 63 -7.77 -0.88 1.99
N LEU A 64 -7.06 -1.33 0.97
CA LEU A 64 -6.19 -2.52 1.09
C LEU A 64 -4.96 -2.24 1.95
N GLY A 65 -4.46 -1.00 1.94
CA GLY A 65 -3.35 -0.57 2.78
C GLY A 65 -3.70 -0.68 4.26
N GLY A 66 -4.87 -0.16 4.67
CA GLY A 66 -5.35 -0.28 6.05
C GLY A 66 -5.51 -1.74 6.50
N LEU A 67 -6.14 -2.57 5.67
CA LEU A 67 -6.29 -4.00 5.98
C LEU A 67 -4.96 -4.75 6.10
N LYS A 68 -3.98 -4.44 5.24
CA LYS A 68 -2.64 -5.01 5.33
C LYS A 68 -1.93 -4.57 6.60
N HIS A 69 -1.99 -3.28 6.94
CA HIS A 69 -1.43 -2.72 8.17
C HIS A 69 -2.01 -3.43 9.40
N GLU A 70 -3.33 -3.51 9.54
CA GLU A 70 -3.98 -4.19 10.68
C GLU A 70 -3.56 -5.66 10.80
N ARG A 71 -3.52 -6.38 9.68
CA ARG A 71 -3.08 -7.79 9.65
C ARG A 71 -1.63 -7.92 10.11
N ASP A 72 -0.75 -7.07 9.58
CA ASP A 72 0.68 -7.10 9.88
C ASP A 72 0.93 -6.71 11.35
N GLN A 73 0.22 -5.71 11.87
CA GLN A 73 0.24 -5.29 13.27
C GLN A 73 -0.21 -6.39 14.24
N ASN A 74 -1.33 -7.07 13.94
CA ASN A 74 -1.79 -8.20 14.76
C ASN A 74 -0.75 -9.33 14.79
N SER A 75 -0.19 -9.66 13.62
CA SER A 75 0.85 -10.70 13.50
C SER A 75 2.12 -10.31 14.26
N ALA A 76 2.53 -9.05 14.16
CA ALA A 76 3.70 -8.51 14.85
C ALA A 76 3.50 -8.46 16.37
N TYR A 77 2.28 -8.15 16.83
CA TYR A 77 1.93 -8.10 18.25
C TYR A 77 1.99 -9.50 18.87
N ASP A 78 1.40 -10.50 18.21
CA ASP A 78 1.41 -11.90 18.66
C ASP A 78 2.84 -12.46 18.73
N ALA A 79 3.65 -12.17 17.70
CA ALA A 79 5.06 -12.56 17.66
C ALA A 79 5.85 -11.90 18.79
N PHE A 80 5.76 -10.58 18.93
CA PHE A 80 6.53 -9.84 19.92
C PHE A 80 6.12 -10.17 21.36
N ARG A 81 4.82 -10.34 21.61
CA ARG A 81 4.33 -10.82 22.91
C ARG A 81 4.94 -12.18 23.27
N THR A 82 5.08 -13.06 22.30
CA THR A 82 5.73 -14.37 22.49
C THR A 82 7.20 -14.22 22.81
N ASP A 83 7.91 -13.32 22.12
CA ASP A 83 9.33 -13.04 22.36
C ASP A 83 9.58 -12.40 23.73
N LEU A 84 8.70 -11.49 24.17
CA LEU A 84 8.70 -10.93 25.52
C LEU A 84 8.50 -12.03 26.57
N ALA A 85 7.53 -12.92 26.37
CA ALA A 85 7.25 -14.02 27.30
C ALA A 85 8.41 -15.03 27.40
N LYS A 86 9.19 -15.19 26.33
CA LYS A 86 10.37 -16.06 26.28
C LYS A 86 11.68 -15.36 26.67
N ALA A 87 11.64 -14.06 26.96
CA ALA A 87 12.83 -13.22 27.15
C ALA A 87 13.82 -13.28 25.97
N THR A 88 13.31 -13.43 24.75
CA THR A 88 14.09 -13.44 23.50
C THR A 88 13.90 -12.17 22.67
N ALA A 89 13.14 -11.18 23.18
CA ALA A 89 12.95 -9.91 22.51
C ALA A 89 14.28 -9.14 22.33
N PRO A 90 14.49 -8.45 21.19
CA PRO A 90 15.71 -7.69 20.97
C PRO A 90 15.91 -6.56 21.99
N VAL A 91 17.12 -6.46 22.53
CA VAL A 91 17.54 -5.39 23.48
C VAL A 91 18.69 -4.52 22.94
N THR A 92 19.07 -4.76 21.69
CA THR A 92 20.08 -4.02 20.94
C THR A 92 19.72 -4.06 19.45
N GLY A 93 20.24 -3.13 18.65
CA GLY A 93 20.05 -3.10 17.19
C GLY A 93 20.76 -4.23 16.42
N LEU A 94 21.31 -5.22 17.13
CA LEU A 94 22.11 -6.31 16.59
C LEU A 94 21.62 -7.66 17.09
N ASP A 95 21.49 -8.63 16.21
CA ASP A 95 21.25 -10.03 16.56
C ASP A 95 22.48 -10.87 16.16
N GLY A 96 23.14 -11.49 17.14
CA GLY A 96 24.36 -12.29 16.91
C GLY A 96 25.50 -11.52 16.22
N GLY A 97 25.54 -10.19 16.32
CA GLY A 97 26.53 -9.34 15.64
C GLY A 97 26.15 -8.91 14.22
N ARG A 98 25.00 -9.37 13.70
CA ARG A 98 24.39 -8.89 12.46
C ARG A 98 23.35 -7.81 12.77
N LEU A 99 23.10 -6.92 11.82
CA LEU A 99 21.97 -6.00 11.88
C LEU A 99 20.66 -6.76 12.08
N LEU A 100 19.79 -6.26 12.96
CA LEU A 100 18.42 -6.74 13.04
C LEU A 100 17.74 -6.61 11.68
N ASP A 101 17.02 -7.64 11.27
CA ASP A 101 16.29 -7.61 10.00
C ASP A 101 15.21 -6.53 10.03
N SER A 102 14.99 -5.89 8.88
CA SER A 102 13.94 -4.87 8.74
C SER A 102 12.56 -5.48 8.95
N GLY A 103 11.74 -4.83 9.78
CA GLY A 103 10.42 -5.36 10.14
C GLY A 103 10.42 -6.24 11.40
N THR A 104 11.57 -6.47 12.04
CA THR A 104 11.62 -7.16 13.34
C THR A 104 10.93 -6.32 14.40
N PRO A 105 9.94 -6.84 15.16
CA PRO A 105 9.34 -6.10 16.28
C PRO A 105 10.35 -5.78 17.38
N VAL A 106 10.36 -4.53 17.85
CA VAL A 106 11.28 -4.07 18.91
C VAL A 106 10.59 -3.43 20.11
N ALA A 107 9.37 -2.91 19.94
CA ALA A 107 8.59 -2.33 21.03
C ALA A 107 7.08 -2.38 20.75
N ILE A 108 6.28 -2.28 21.79
CA ILE A 108 4.85 -1.91 21.71
C ILE A 108 4.74 -0.46 22.16
N LEU A 109 4.22 0.40 21.29
CA LEU A 109 3.96 1.82 21.53
C LEU A 109 2.50 2.03 21.87
N GLU A 110 2.24 2.65 23.02
CA GLU A 110 0.91 3.04 23.47
C GLU A 110 0.86 4.54 23.76
N ILE A 111 -0.15 5.21 23.19
CA ILE A 111 -0.41 6.63 23.43
C ILE A 111 -1.88 6.79 23.85
N PRO A 112 -2.19 6.77 25.15
CA PRO A 112 -3.57 6.75 25.65
C PRO A 112 -4.42 7.92 25.16
N ARG A 113 -3.83 9.11 25.06
CA ARG A 113 -4.50 10.33 24.57
C ARG A 113 -5.09 10.15 23.16
N LEU A 114 -4.41 9.38 22.31
CA LEU A 114 -4.80 9.12 20.93
C LEU A 114 -5.51 7.77 20.75
N ARG A 115 -5.61 6.96 21.82
CA ARG A 115 -6.05 5.56 21.76
C ARG A 115 -5.23 4.75 20.72
N LEU A 116 -3.95 5.09 20.61
CA LEU A 116 -3.03 4.44 19.70
C LEU A 116 -2.32 3.29 20.43
N GLN A 117 -2.33 2.11 19.81
CA GLN A 117 -1.50 0.97 20.22
C GLN A 117 -0.93 0.36 18.94
N GLU A 118 0.39 0.38 18.80
CA GLU A 118 1.09 -0.05 17.59
C GLU A 118 2.39 -0.76 17.96
N VAL A 119 2.75 -1.79 17.22
CA VAL A 119 4.05 -2.46 17.30
C VAL A 119 5.06 -1.68 16.48
N VAL A 120 6.13 -1.26 17.13
CA VAL A 120 7.28 -0.60 16.51
C VAL A 120 8.19 -1.67 15.95
N LEU A 121 8.48 -1.55 14.65
CA LEU A 121 9.36 -2.45 13.91
C LEU A 121 10.75 -1.84 13.77
N GLU A 122 11.78 -2.64 13.61
CA GLU A 122 13.12 -2.14 13.31
C GLU A 122 13.21 -1.66 11.85
N GLY A 123 13.74 -0.45 11.65
CA GLY A 123 13.97 0.15 10.35
C GLY A 123 12.85 1.08 9.88
N THR A 124 13.20 2.07 9.08
CA THR A 124 12.29 3.16 8.70
C THR A 124 12.11 3.32 7.18
N SER A 125 12.34 2.24 6.44
CA SER A 125 12.10 2.22 4.99
C SER A 125 10.62 2.42 4.67
N ALA A 126 10.32 2.96 3.48
CA ALA A 126 8.94 3.09 3.00
C ALA A 126 8.18 1.74 2.99
N ARG A 127 8.89 0.62 2.86
CA ARG A 127 8.34 -0.74 2.92
C ARG A 127 7.98 -1.15 4.34
N THR A 128 8.89 -0.93 5.29
CA THR A 128 8.66 -1.23 6.72
C THR A 128 7.49 -0.42 7.26
N LEU A 129 7.45 0.89 6.94
CA LEU A 129 6.43 1.80 7.46
C LEU A 129 5.02 1.56 6.90
N LYS A 130 4.84 0.63 5.94
CA LYS A 130 3.50 0.17 5.52
C LYS A 130 2.85 -0.78 6.53
N SER A 131 3.66 -1.42 7.37
CA SER A 131 3.22 -2.43 8.31
C SER A 131 3.17 -1.91 9.74
N GLY A 132 3.65 -0.69 10.02
CA GLY A 132 3.72 -0.13 11.37
C GLY A 132 4.70 1.04 11.53
N PRO A 133 4.71 1.70 12.70
CA PRO A 133 5.80 2.59 13.08
C PRO A 133 7.16 1.87 13.07
N GLY A 134 8.22 2.59 12.74
CA GLY A 134 9.58 2.05 12.60
C GLY A 134 10.58 2.78 13.49
N HIS A 135 11.45 2.03 14.15
CA HIS A 135 12.59 2.55 14.92
C HIS A 135 13.77 2.86 14.00
N VAL A 136 14.41 4.01 14.24
CA VAL A 136 15.58 4.45 13.49
C VAL A 136 16.83 3.72 14.01
N ARG A 137 17.42 2.88 13.16
CA ARG A 137 18.49 1.91 13.50
C ARG A 137 19.73 2.49 14.18
N ASN A 138 20.12 3.73 13.86
CA ASN A 138 21.28 4.38 14.48
C ASN A 138 20.96 5.12 15.79
N THR A 139 19.76 4.94 16.34
CA THR A 139 19.33 5.51 17.61
C THR A 139 19.26 4.43 18.69
N PRO A 140 19.37 4.78 20.00
CA PRO A 140 19.15 3.80 21.06
C PRO A 140 17.73 3.27 21.00
N LEU A 141 17.53 2.03 21.44
CA LEU A 141 16.18 1.50 21.61
C LEU A 141 15.42 2.30 22.68
N PRO A 142 14.07 2.29 22.64
CA PRO A 142 13.26 2.89 23.68
C PRO A 142 13.61 2.37 25.08
N GLY A 143 13.66 3.29 26.04
CA GLY A 143 14.08 3.06 27.42
C GLY A 143 15.56 3.35 27.70
N GLN A 144 16.40 3.38 26.67
CA GLN A 144 17.85 3.55 26.85
C GLN A 144 18.28 5.02 26.93
N SER A 145 19.44 5.26 27.56
CA SER A 145 20.08 6.58 27.56
C SER A 145 20.38 7.08 26.13
N GLY A 146 19.98 8.32 25.84
CA GLY A 146 20.04 8.95 24.52
C GLY A 146 18.66 9.25 23.94
N THR A 147 18.60 9.68 22.67
CA THR A 147 17.34 9.96 21.97
C THR A 147 16.97 8.81 21.04
N SER A 148 15.96 8.02 21.39
CA SER A 148 15.35 7.04 20.49
C SER A 148 14.42 7.74 19.50
N GLN A 149 14.49 7.38 18.22
CA GLN A 149 13.63 7.96 17.18
C GLN A 149 12.73 6.90 16.57
N ILE A 150 11.44 7.23 16.45
CA ILE A 150 10.42 6.37 15.83
C ILE A 150 9.71 7.18 14.75
N PHE A 151 9.66 6.62 13.55
CA PHE A 151 8.97 7.19 12.40
C PHE A 151 7.65 6.47 12.15
N GLY A 152 6.64 7.19 11.71
CA GLY A 152 5.36 6.61 11.33
C GLY A 152 4.69 7.40 10.24
N ARG A 153 3.88 6.72 9.42
CA ARG A 153 3.12 7.37 8.34
C ARG A 153 2.03 8.28 8.89
N LYS A 154 1.82 9.41 8.22
CA LYS A 154 0.70 10.31 8.49
C LYS A 154 -0.59 9.81 7.86
N ALA A 155 -0.51 9.25 6.65
CA ALA A 155 -1.63 8.77 5.87
C ALA A 155 -1.29 7.45 5.17
N ALA A 156 -2.31 6.85 4.56
CA ALA A 156 -2.24 5.52 3.94
C ALA A 156 -1.76 4.42 4.92
N TYR A 157 -2.05 3.16 4.59
CA TYR A 157 -1.55 2.03 5.39
C TYR A 157 -1.81 2.19 6.91
N GLY A 158 -3.05 2.53 7.28
CA GLY A 158 -3.44 2.80 8.67
C GLY A 158 -3.12 4.21 9.18
N GLY A 159 -2.03 4.85 8.72
CA GLY A 159 -1.62 6.20 9.13
C GLY A 159 -1.47 6.34 10.66
N PRO A 160 -0.65 5.50 11.33
CA PRO A 160 -0.62 5.42 12.79
C PRO A 160 -0.27 6.76 13.47
N PHE A 161 0.48 7.63 12.78
CA PHE A 161 0.89 8.94 13.30
C PHE A 161 0.08 10.11 12.74
N ALA A 162 -1.10 9.84 12.15
CA ALA A 162 -2.00 10.88 11.61
C ALA A 162 -2.31 12.01 12.60
N GLU A 163 -2.33 11.71 13.90
CA GLU A 163 -2.80 12.63 14.96
C GLU A 163 -1.74 12.95 16.03
N ILE A 164 -0.47 12.60 15.82
CA ILE A 164 0.56 12.86 16.86
C ILE A 164 0.79 14.37 17.09
N ASP A 165 0.39 15.21 16.13
CA ASP A 165 0.40 16.66 16.24
C ASP A 165 -0.61 17.20 17.28
N LYS A 166 -1.59 16.39 17.69
CA LYS A 166 -2.56 16.72 18.74
C LYS A 166 -2.04 16.50 20.15
N LEU A 167 -0.87 15.89 20.30
CA LEU A 167 -0.24 15.66 21.60
C LEU A 167 0.16 16.98 22.26
N ARG A 168 -0.01 17.01 23.59
CA ARG A 168 0.25 18.17 24.43
C ARG A 168 1.33 17.84 25.44
N GLN A 169 1.99 18.88 25.93
CA GLN A 169 2.95 18.73 26.99
C GLN A 169 2.32 18.02 28.21
N GLY A 170 3.00 17.01 28.73
CA GLY A 170 2.54 16.19 29.84
C GLY A 170 1.70 14.97 29.43
N ASP A 171 1.31 14.82 28.16
CA ASP A 171 0.68 13.59 27.69
C ASP A 171 1.67 12.41 27.83
N GLU A 172 1.13 11.25 28.18
CA GLU A 172 1.91 10.04 28.41
C GLU A 172 2.08 9.23 27.12
N ILE A 173 3.29 8.69 26.93
CA ILE A 173 3.63 7.69 25.92
C ILE A 173 4.28 6.52 26.64
N VAL A 174 3.78 5.30 26.42
CA VAL A 174 4.32 4.08 27.03
C VAL A 174 4.92 3.21 25.93
N LEU A 175 6.13 2.72 26.18
CA LEU A 175 6.84 1.81 25.28
C LEU A 175 7.27 0.55 26.03
N THR A 176 6.77 -0.59 25.61
CA THR A 176 7.16 -1.90 26.18
C THR A 176 8.18 -2.55 25.27
N THR A 177 9.41 -2.74 25.75
CA THR A 177 10.52 -3.38 25.02
C THR A 177 10.96 -4.66 25.70
N GLY A 178 11.95 -5.36 25.12
CA GLY A 178 12.61 -6.49 25.78
C GLY A 178 13.28 -6.14 27.13
N GLN A 179 13.51 -4.85 27.41
CA GLN A 179 14.07 -4.37 28.67
C GLN A 179 13.00 -3.94 29.69
N GLY A 180 11.71 -4.09 29.36
CA GLY A 180 10.60 -3.72 30.23
C GLY A 180 9.77 -2.55 29.70
N GLU A 181 8.94 -1.99 30.58
CA GLU A 181 8.03 -0.88 30.26
C GLU A 181 8.70 0.46 30.55
N HIS A 182 8.62 1.37 29.58
CA HIS A 182 9.23 2.69 29.62
C HIS A 182 8.18 3.77 29.46
N ARG A 183 8.12 4.69 30.43
CA ARG A 183 7.12 5.77 30.43
C ARG A 183 7.77 7.09 30.05
N TYR A 184 7.13 7.78 29.12
CA TYR A 184 7.59 9.06 28.60
C TYR A 184 6.51 10.13 28.78
N LEU A 185 6.94 11.37 29.05
CA LEU A 185 6.07 12.54 29.07
C LEU A 185 6.41 13.47 27.92
N VAL A 186 5.41 13.80 27.10
CA VAL A 186 5.55 14.73 25.97
C VAL A 186 6.03 16.09 26.48
N GLN A 187 7.06 16.62 25.84
CA GLN A 187 7.60 17.97 26.11
C GLN A 187 7.02 19.00 25.13
N GLY A 188 6.67 18.56 23.93
CA GLY A 188 6.01 19.39 22.94
C GLY A 188 6.21 18.89 21.52
N VAL A 189 5.51 19.56 20.60
CA VAL A 189 5.54 19.29 19.17
C VAL A 189 6.46 20.31 18.50
N ARG A 190 7.32 19.84 17.60
CA ARG A 190 8.28 20.63 16.81
C ARG A 190 8.01 20.45 15.33
N ARG A 191 8.22 21.52 14.56
CA ARG A 191 8.24 21.52 13.08
C ARG A 191 9.67 21.72 12.58
N ALA A 192 9.95 21.60 11.29
CA ALA A 192 11.35 21.48 10.84
C ALA A 192 12.23 22.71 11.06
N ASN A 193 11.66 23.88 11.28
CA ASN A 193 12.42 25.09 11.62
C ASN A 193 12.83 25.16 13.10
N ASP A 194 12.35 24.23 13.94
CA ASP A 194 12.65 24.22 15.37
C ASP A 194 13.98 23.53 15.66
N LYS A 195 14.74 24.07 16.62
CA LYS A 195 16.02 23.50 17.07
C LYS A 195 15.85 22.05 17.52
N GLU A 196 16.83 21.22 17.17
CA GLU A 196 16.88 19.82 17.57
C GLU A 196 17.05 19.69 19.08
N ARG A 197 16.32 18.75 19.70
CA ARG A 197 16.42 18.48 21.13
C ARG A 197 17.14 17.16 21.34
N THR A 198 18.42 17.26 21.70
CA THR A 198 19.23 16.09 22.06
C THR A 198 19.04 15.75 23.53
N ALA A 199 19.09 14.46 23.87
CA ALA A 199 19.13 14.01 25.25
C ALA A 199 20.41 14.50 25.96
N PRO A 200 20.30 15.07 27.17
CA PRO A 200 21.44 15.21 28.07
C PRO A 200 22.09 13.85 28.36
N THR A 201 23.35 13.86 28.74
CA THR A 201 24.09 12.65 29.11
C THR A 201 23.41 11.94 30.28
N GLY A 202 23.09 10.65 30.10
CA GLY A 202 22.44 9.81 31.14
C GLY A 202 20.91 9.93 31.18
N GLU A 203 20.30 10.76 30.34
CA GLU A 203 18.84 10.82 30.21
C GLU A 203 18.35 10.05 28.97
N GLY A 204 17.16 9.47 29.06
CA GLY A 204 16.43 8.92 27.93
C GLY A 204 15.44 9.92 27.32
N ARG A 205 15.38 9.99 25.99
CA ARG A 205 14.38 10.76 25.24
C ARG A 205 13.79 9.93 24.11
N LEU A 206 12.58 10.31 23.71
CA LEU A 206 11.88 9.75 22.58
C LEU A 206 11.49 10.87 21.63
N THR A 207 11.72 10.64 20.33
CA THR A 207 11.23 11.52 19.27
C THR A 207 10.36 10.70 18.32
N LEU A 208 9.06 11.01 18.27
CA LEU A 208 8.17 10.50 17.25
C LEU A 208 8.20 11.44 16.05
N ALA A 209 8.32 10.95 14.82
CA ALA A 209 8.31 11.80 13.63
C ALA A 209 7.34 11.29 12.56
N THR A 210 6.64 12.22 11.93
CA THR A 210 5.76 11.95 10.79
C THR A 210 5.77 13.13 9.82
N ALA A 211 5.08 12.98 8.70
CA ALA A 211 4.95 14.04 7.72
C ALA A 211 4.09 15.21 8.22
N ASP A 212 4.39 16.41 7.75
CA ASP A 212 3.59 17.61 7.93
C ASP A 212 2.93 18.05 6.61
N GLY A 213 1.85 18.82 6.71
CA GLY A 213 1.01 19.20 5.57
C GLY A 213 -0.19 18.26 5.34
N SER A 214 -0.69 18.24 4.11
CA SER A 214 -1.87 17.44 3.75
C SER A 214 -1.58 15.94 3.73
N TYR A 215 -2.60 15.11 3.96
CA TYR A 215 -2.46 13.66 4.10
C TYR A 215 -1.63 12.99 3.00
N PHE A 216 -1.84 13.35 1.72
CA PHE A 216 -1.16 12.70 0.60
C PHE A 216 -0.12 13.56 -0.12
N LEU A 217 0.09 14.80 0.32
CA LEU A 217 1.10 15.72 -0.23
C LEU A 217 1.88 16.33 0.94
N PRO A 218 2.83 15.57 1.51
CA PRO A 218 3.62 16.03 2.63
C PRO A 218 4.62 17.10 2.18
N THR A 219 4.76 18.17 2.97
CA THR A 219 5.66 19.30 2.65
C THR A 219 6.85 19.34 3.58
N ASP A 220 6.68 18.87 4.81
CA ASP A 220 7.70 18.99 5.86
C ASP A 220 7.58 17.81 6.86
N ILE A 221 8.31 17.86 7.97
CA ILE A 221 8.32 16.83 9.03
C ILE A 221 7.92 17.46 10.36
N ILE A 222 6.97 16.84 11.05
CA ILE A 222 6.63 17.15 12.42
C ILE A 222 7.25 16.12 13.37
N ARG A 223 7.71 16.58 14.53
CA ARG A 223 8.37 15.77 15.56
C ARG A 223 7.72 16.01 16.91
N VAL A 224 7.49 14.96 17.69
CA VAL A 224 7.02 15.04 19.07
C VAL A 224 8.15 14.56 19.96
N ASP A 225 8.69 15.44 20.80
CA ASP A 225 9.71 15.05 21.78
C ASP A 225 9.04 14.69 23.10
N ALA A 226 9.52 13.63 23.72
CA ALA A 226 9.14 13.22 25.06
C ALA A 226 10.37 12.87 25.90
N ARG A 227 10.29 13.14 27.21
CA ARG A 227 11.34 12.77 28.17
C ARG A 227 10.98 11.45 28.84
N LEU A 228 11.97 10.59 29.05
CA LEU A 228 11.79 9.38 29.84
C LEU A 228 11.58 9.76 31.31
N VAL A 229 10.62 9.12 31.97
CA VAL A 229 10.34 9.31 33.41
C VAL A 229 10.48 8.03 34.24
N SER A 230 10.54 6.87 33.59
CA SER A 230 10.90 5.59 34.22
C SER A 230 12.42 5.42 34.32
N GLU A 231 12.85 4.29 34.88
CA GLU A 231 14.25 3.93 34.99
C GLU A 231 14.93 3.91 33.62
N VAL A 232 16.07 4.60 33.52
CA VAL A 232 16.87 4.68 32.29
C VAL A 232 17.68 3.40 32.16
N GLN A 233 17.56 2.72 31.03
CA GLN A 233 18.34 1.53 30.72
C GLN A 233 19.70 1.91 30.12
N ASP A 234 20.69 1.05 30.34
CA ASP A 234 22.01 1.23 29.77
C ASP A 234 21.95 1.22 28.24
N LYS A 235 22.69 2.16 27.65
CA LYS A 235 22.77 2.32 26.21
C LYS A 235 23.54 1.15 25.60
N THR A 236 22.91 0.39 24.70
CA THR A 236 23.63 -0.61 23.90
C THR A 236 24.35 0.02 22.70
N ARG A 237 25.27 -0.76 22.10
CA ARG A 237 26.13 -0.29 21.02
C ARG A 237 25.28 0.22 19.85
N GLN A 238 25.42 1.51 19.55
CA GLN A 238 24.75 2.13 18.41
C GLN A 238 25.41 1.77 17.09
N LEU A 239 24.58 1.69 16.06
CA LEU A 239 25.04 1.58 14.69
C LEU A 239 25.65 2.90 14.23
N PRO A 240 26.81 2.86 13.56
CA PRO A 240 27.34 4.07 12.95
C PRO A 240 26.41 4.55 11.83
N SER A 241 26.34 5.86 11.63
CA SER A 241 25.42 6.47 10.65
C SER A 241 25.59 5.94 9.22
N PHE A 242 26.81 5.57 8.82
CA PHE A 242 27.10 5.00 7.50
C PHE A 242 26.57 3.58 7.29
N ALA A 243 26.19 2.87 8.37
CA ALA A 243 25.61 1.53 8.28
C ALA A 243 24.09 1.56 8.02
N VAL A 244 23.45 2.74 8.13
CA VAL A 244 22.01 2.89 7.87
C VAL A 244 21.77 3.10 6.38
N PRO A 245 20.90 2.29 5.74
CA PRO A 245 20.54 2.47 4.34
C PRO A 245 19.90 3.85 4.06
N ASP A 246 20.18 4.44 2.90
CA ASP A 246 19.66 5.76 2.54
C ASP A 246 18.12 5.83 2.40
N ASN A 247 17.47 4.70 2.09
CA ASN A 247 16.02 4.60 1.98
C ASN A 247 15.29 4.62 3.34
N GLU A 248 16.03 4.68 4.45
CA GLU A 248 15.50 4.82 5.81
C GLU A 248 15.54 6.28 6.30
N ARG A 249 16.09 7.21 5.51
CA ARG A 249 16.05 8.63 5.88
C ARG A 249 14.62 9.16 5.83
N ALA A 250 14.32 10.14 6.68
CA ALA A 250 13.00 10.75 6.72
C ALA A 250 12.63 11.37 5.36
N MET A 251 11.38 11.20 4.93
CA MET A 251 10.84 11.70 3.66
C MET A 251 11.51 11.13 2.40
N VAL A 252 12.17 9.97 2.50
CA VAL A 252 12.78 9.28 1.37
C VAL A 252 11.94 8.05 0.98
N GLY A 253 11.76 7.85 -0.32
CA GLY A 253 11.15 6.65 -0.89
C GLY A 253 12.19 5.60 -1.29
N ASP A 254 11.75 4.36 -1.52
CA ASP A 254 12.62 3.23 -1.83
C ASP A 254 12.84 3.06 -3.35
N ARG A 255 13.96 3.59 -3.85
CA ARG A 255 14.32 3.49 -5.28
C ARG A 255 14.55 2.05 -5.76
N SER A 256 14.78 1.09 -4.86
CA SER A 256 14.90 -0.32 -5.25
C SER A 256 13.60 -0.86 -5.85
N ALA A 257 12.46 -0.19 -5.60
CA ALA A 257 11.17 -0.52 -6.17
C ALA A 257 11.06 -0.25 -7.69
N LEU A 258 11.98 0.52 -8.29
CA LEU A 258 11.92 0.84 -9.73
C LEU A 258 12.00 -0.40 -10.62
N VAL A 259 12.87 -1.35 -10.28
CA VAL A 259 13.03 -2.60 -11.03
C VAL A 259 11.76 -3.46 -11.00
N PRO A 260 11.18 -3.81 -9.83
CA PRO A 260 9.93 -4.56 -9.80
C PRO A 260 8.77 -3.80 -10.45
N ILE A 261 8.70 -2.46 -10.33
CA ILE A 261 7.68 -1.66 -11.02
C ILE A 261 7.81 -1.82 -12.54
N ALA A 262 9.02 -1.74 -13.09
CA ALA A 262 9.23 -1.92 -14.52
C ALA A 262 8.80 -3.32 -14.98
N LEU A 263 9.17 -4.37 -14.22
CA LEU A 263 8.77 -5.75 -14.52
C LEU A 263 7.25 -5.94 -14.45
N TRP A 264 6.59 -5.45 -13.40
CA TRP A 264 5.13 -5.54 -13.26
C TRP A 264 4.39 -4.71 -14.31
N THR A 265 4.96 -3.59 -14.75
CA THR A 265 4.41 -2.80 -15.87
C THR A 265 4.48 -3.57 -17.19
N LEU A 266 5.59 -4.29 -17.44
CA LEU A 266 5.70 -5.16 -18.61
C LEU A 266 4.71 -6.33 -18.55
N ILE A 267 4.55 -6.95 -17.37
CA ILE A 267 3.56 -8.02 -17.15
C ILE A 267 2.14 -7.48 -17.38
N LEU A 268 1.83 -6.28 -16.89
CA LEU A 268 0.54 -5.63 -17.10
C LEU A 268 0.28 -5.37 -18.58
N ALA A 269 1.28 -4.87 -19.32
CA ALA A 269 1.18 -4.66 -20.75
C ALA A 269 0.95 -5.98 -21.50
N ALA A 270 1.69 -7.04 -21.16
CA ALA A 270 1.50 -8.36 -21.74
C ALA A 270 0.10 -8.93 -21.43
N ALA A 271 -0.38 -8.78 -20.19
CA ALA A 271 -1.72 -9.20 -19.79
C ALA A 271 -2.82 -8.43 -20.54
N ALA A 272 -2.64 -7.12 -20.76
CA ALA A 272 -3.55 -6.32 -21.55
C ALA A 272 -3.59 -6.77 -23.02
N VAL A 273 -2.43 -7.01 -23.63
CA VAL A 273 -2.33 -7.54 -25.01
C VAL A 273 -2.99 -8.93 -25.11
N ALA A 274 -2.72 -9.81 -24.16
CA ALA A 274 -3.33 -11.14 -24.10
C ALA A 274 -4.86 -11.06 -23.96
N ALA A 275 -5.38 -10.17 -23.11
CA ALA A 275 -6.82 -9.95 -22.96
C ALA A 275 -7.47 -9.49 -24.27
N VAL A 276 -6.84 -8.56 -24.99
CA VAL A 276 -7.30 -8.12 -26.32
C VAL A 276 -7.27 -9.27 -27.32
N TYR A 277 -6.17 -10.04 -27.37
CA TYR A 277 -6.04 -11.19 -28.27
C TYR A 277 -7.12 -12.26 -28.02
N VAL A 278 -7.33 -12.64 -26.76
CA VAL A 278 -8.36 -13.63 -26.37
C VAL A 278 -9.76 -13.12 -26.71
N ARG A 279 -10.02 -11.82 -26.52
CA ARG A 279 -11.31 -11.19 -26.87
C ARG A 279 -11.64 -11.35 -28.36
N HIS A 280 -10.63 -11.24 -29.23
CA HIS A 280 -10.81 -11.41 -30.67
C HIS A 280 -10.95 -12.87 -31.09
N ARG A 281 -10.36 -13.82 -30.36
CA ARG A 281 -10.32 -15.25 -30.74
C ARG A 281 -11.45 -16.10 -30.15
N VAL A 282 -11.81 -15.89 -28.90
CA VAL A 282 -12.62 -16.85 -28.11
C VAL A 282 -14.00 -16.28 -27.72
N GLY A 283 -14.09 -14.97 -27.55
CA GLY A 283 -15.34 -14.28 -27.21
C GLY A 283 -15.21 -13.32 -26.03
N ARG A 284 -16.20 -12.43 -25.88
CA ARG A 284 -16.16 -11.33 -24.89
C ARG A 284 -16.28 -11.83 -23.45
N TRP A 285 -17.08 -12.87 -23.20
CA TRP A 285 -17.36 -13.35 -21.85
C TRP A 285 -16.15 -14.03 -21.21
N GLN A 286 -15.41 -14.85 -21.96
CA GLN A 286 -14.22 -15.54 -21.47
C GLN A 286 -13.09 -14.56 -21.11
N THR A 287 -12.92 -13.49 -21.90
CA THR A 287 -11.97 -12.42 -21.58
C THR A 287 -12.31 -11.71 -20.28
N TRP A 288 -13.59 -11.48 -20.00
CA TRP A 288 -13.99 -10.80 -18.76
C TRP A 288 -13.75 -11.67 -17.54
N VAL A 289 -14.07 -12.97 -17.60
CA VAL A 289 -13.91 -13.89 -16.47
C VAL A 289 -12.44 -14.13 -16.13
N ILE A 290 -11.55 -14.23 -17.11
CA ILE A 290 -10.13 -14.53 -16.88
C ILE A 290 -9.28 -13.25 -16.80
N GLY A 291 -9.53 -12.29 -17.70
CA GLY A 291 -8.71 -11.09 -17.84
C GLY A 291 -8.87 -10.13 -16.66
N VAL A 292 -10.08 -9.96 -16.12
CA VAL A 292 -10.31 -9.01 -15.03
C VAL A 292 -9.58 -9.41 -13.74
N PRO A 293 -9.67 -10.66 -13.23
CA PRO A 293 -8.92 -11.06 -12.04
C PRO A 293 -7.39 -10.95 -12.23
N VAL A 294 -6.87 -11.34 -13.39
CA VAL A 294 -5.43 -11.30 -13.67
C VAL A 294 -4.93 -9.86 -13.74
N ILE A 295 -5.59 -9.00 -14.53
CA ILE A 295 -5.22 -7.59 -14.66
C ILE A 295 -5.40 -6.88 -13.32
N GLY A 296 -6.46 -7.18 -12.57
CA GLY A 296 -6.70 -6.65 -11.23
C GLY A 296 -5.57 -7.01 -10.27
N ALA A 297 -5.20 -8.29 -10.18
CA ALA A 297 -4.12 -8.75 -9.32
C ALA A 297 -2.78 -8.09 -9.68
N VAL A 298 -2.43 -8.05 -10.98
CA VAL A 298 -1.21 -7.39 -11.47
C VAL A 298 -1.22 -5.88 -11.18
N SER A 299 -2.39 -5.23 -11.32
CA SER A 299 -2.52 -3.79 -11.04
C SER A 299 -2.37 -3.50 -9.55
N LEU A 300 -2.89 -4.37 -8.67
CA LEU A 300 -2.75 -4.24 -7.23
C LEU A 300 -1.30 -4.49 -6.76
N THR A 301 -0.60 -5.47 -7.33
CA THR A 301 0.81 -5.70 -7.01
C THR A 301 1.69 -4.56 -7.51
N LEU A 302 1.46 -4.08 -8.73
CA LEU A 302 2.13 -2.90 -9.27
C LEU A 302 1.88 -1.67 -8.39
N ALA A 303 0.64 -1.45 -7.97
CA ALA A 303 0.27 -0.34 -7.10
C ALA A 303 1.00 -0.39 -5.76
N ASP A 304 1.13 -1.58 -5.16
CA ASP A 304 1.86 -1.72 -3.91
C ASP A 304 3.36 -1.45 -4.09
N GLN A 305 3.99 -1.90 -5.18
CA GLN A 305 5.38 -1.56 -5.47
C GLN A 305 5.56 -0.05 -5.71
N ALA A 306 4.64 0.57 -6.47
CA ALA A 306 4.64 2.02 -6.70
C ALA A 306 4.52 2.82 -5.39
N ALA A 307 3.72 2.34 -4.43
CA ALA A 307 3.59 2.98 -3.12
C ALA A 307 4.89 2.98 -2.29
N ALA A 308 5.86 2.10 -2.60
CA ALA A 308 7.18 2.12 -1.94
C ALA A 308 8.08 3.27 -2.45
N LEU A 309 7.78 3.87 -3.61
CA LEU A 309 8.48 5.07 -4.11
C LEU A 309 8.03 6.35 -3.40
N LEU A 310 6.86 6.33 -2.76
CA LEU A 310 6.37 7.48 -2.01
C LEU A 310 7.24 7.73 -0.78
N PRO A 311 7.31 8.98 -0.29
CA PRO A 311 8.01 9.29 0.96
C PRO A 311 7.55 8.37 2.08
N ASN A 312 8.50 7.83 2.84
CA ASN A 312 8.23 6.85 3.91
C ASN A 312 7.30 7.35 5.03
N LEU A 313 7.26 8.66 5.30
CA LEU A 313 6.37 9.27 6.30
C LEU A 313 4.99 9.66 5.76
N MET A 314 4.75 9.52 4.45
CA MET A 314 3.48 9.86 3.81
C MET A 314 2.39 8.89 4.20
#